data_AF-A0A8J3ZZV9-F1
#
_entry.id   AF-A0A8J3ZZV9-F1
#
_cell.length_a   1.000
_cell.length_b   1.000
_cell.length_c   1.000
_cell.angle_alpha   90.00
_cell.angle_beta   90.00
_cell.angle_gamma   90.00
#
_symmetry.space_group_name_H-M   'P 1'
#
loop_
_entity.id
_entity.type
_entity.pdbx_description
1 polymer ?
#
loop_
_entity_poly.entity_id
_entity_poly.type
_entity_poly.pdbx_seq_one_letter_code
_entity_poly.pdbx_strand_id
1 'polypeptide(L)'
;MPSVRIPSAQVTAARDLPRVCARHGRPADQLKSLRFSSRPPAWTYALIPLGLLFFLIAIVVMRNDVWAPSWPWCDRCGRLRVVRLLTGLALFAGALAVLPSVADRRETAATVVTAVVVLALALAAVLLARSYATAIVGAHVTRDSRWVRIPRAHERFAAEVRQDVASAPGAA
;
A
#
# COMPACT_ATOMS: atom_id res chain seq x y z
N MET A 1 1.60 -11.94 14.54
CA MET A 1 1.56 -10.48 14.30
C MET A 1 0.22 -9.93 14.75
N PRO A 2 0.17 -9.16 15.85
CA PRO A 2 -1.07 -8.59 16.37
C PRO A 2 -1.70 -7.57 15.41
N SER A 3 -3.03 -7.43 15.48
CA SER A 3 -3.72 -6.32 14.83
C SER A 3 -3.83 -5.13 15.77
N VAL A 4 -3.37 -3.95 15.33
CA VAL A 4 -3.39 -2.71 16.11
C VAL A 4 -4.33 -1.70 15.45
N ARG A 5 -5.03 -0.91 16.27
CA ARG A 5 -5.87 0.21 15.85
C ARG A 5 -5.37 1.47 16.55
N ILE A 6 -5.10 2.51 15.77
CA ILE A 6 -4.66 3.82 16.27
C ILE A 6 -5.74 4.84 15.89
N PRO A 7 -6.18 5.72 16.80
CA PRO A 7 -7.09 6.81 16.46
C PRO A 7 -6.52 7.65 15.32
N SER A 8 -7.32 7.95 14.29
CA SER A 8 -6.88 8.76 13.16
C SER A 8 -6.42 10.16 13.60
N ALA A 9 -7.05 10.73 14.64
CA ALA A 9 -6.65 12.01 15.22
C ALA A 9 -5.20 11.99 15.72
N GLN A 10 -4.78 10.92 16.41
CA GLN A 10 -3.40 10.75 16.87
C GLN A 10 -2.42 10.62 15.69
N VAL A 11 -2.81 9.86 14.66
CA VAL A 11 -2.00 9.67 13.45
C VAL A 11 -1.81 10.98 12.68
N THR A 12 -2.86 11.80 12.54
CA THR A 12 -2.80 13.10 11.84
C THR A 12 -2.07 14.15 12.65
N ALA A 13 -2.25 14.17 13.97
CA ALA A 13 -1.51 15.07 14.86
C ALA A 13 -0.02 14.69 14.97
N ALA A 14 0.36 13.47 14.57
CA ALA A 14 1.73 12.96 14.70
C ALA A 14 2.26 12.95 16.14
N ARG A 15 1.36 13.00 17.13
CA ARG A 15 1.70 12.97 18.55
C ARG A 15 1.74 11.53 19.02
N ASP A 16 2.76 11.22 19.82
CA ASP A 16 2.87 9.93 20.52
C ASP A 16 2.76 8.73 19.57
N LEU A 17 3.35 8.86 18.38
CA LEU A 17 3.53 7.72 17.49
C LEU A 17 4.79 6.96 17.91
N PRO A 18 4.73 5.62 18.01
CA PRO A 18 5.89 4.80 18.29
C PRO A 18 7.06 5.12 17.35
N ARG A 19 8.28 5.15 17.88
CA ARG A 19 9.49 5.38 17.08
C ARG A 19 10.02 4.11 16.43
N VAL A 20 9.21 3.06 16.39
CA VAL A 20 9.54 1.78 15.74
C VAL A 20 8.66 1.57 14.50
N CYS A 21 9.22 0.92 13.50
CA CYS A 21 8.49 0.62 12.27
C CYS A 21 7.37 -0.40 12.53
N ALA A 22 6.14 -0.05 12.15
CA ALA A 22 4.97 -0.91 12.32
C ALA A 22 5.09 -2.32 11.72
N ARG A 23 5.89 -2.49 10.66
CA ARG A 23 6.04 -3.77 9.96
C ARG A 23 7.18 -4.64 10.49
N HIS A 24 8.33 -4.03 10.78
CA HIS A 24 9.56 -4.77 11.11
C HIS A 24 9.98 -4.64 12.58
N GLY A 25 9.36 -3.74 13.36
CA GLY A 25 9.71 -3.51 14.77
C GLY A 25 11.11 -2.92 15.00
N ARG A 26 11.80 -2.50 13.93
CA ARG A 26 13.09 -1.81 14.02
C ARG A 26 12.89 -0.35 14.39
N PRO A 27 13.88 0.31 15.01
CA PRO A 27 13.89 1.77 15.15
C PRO A 27 13.62 2.44 13.79
N ALA A 28 12.88 3.54 13.81
CA ALA A 28 12.63 4.34 12.63
C ALA A 28 13.83 5.23 12.34
N ASP A 29 14.46 5.02 11.19
CA ASP A 29 15.57 5.85 10.70
C ASP A 29 15.04 7.12 10.01
N GLN A 30 13.79 7.09 9.54
CA GLN A 30 13.14 8.18 8.82
C GLN A 30 11.68 8.31 9.25
N LEU A 31 11.18 9.55 9.25
CA LEU A 31 9.76 9.85 9.38
C LEU A 31 9.24 10.25 8.01
N LYS A 32 8.16 9.62 7.54
CA LYS A 32 7.60 9.87 6.20
C LYS A 32 6.15 10.29 6.26
N SER A 33 5.80 11.26 5.43
CA SER A 33 4.41 11.62 5.19
C SER A 33 3.74 10.53 4.36
N LEU A 34 2.66 9.95 4.90
CA LEU A 34 1.87 8.91 4.27
C LEU A 34 0.40 9.29 4.24
N ARG A 35 -0.31 8.86 3.20
CA ARG A 35 -1.77 9.00 3.07
C ARG A 35 -2.39 7.62 3.13
N PHE A 36 -2.96 7.26 4.27
CA PHE A 36 -3.68 6.00 4.40
C PHE A 36 -5.06 6.14 3.78
N SER A 37 -5.49 5.14 3.03
CA SER A 37 -6.80 5.10 2.39
C SER A 37 -7.66 3.98 2.99
N SER A 38 -8.97 4.16 2.98
CA SER A 38 -9.93 3.09 3.23
C SER A 38 -9.95 2.09 2.07
N ARG A 39 -10.41 0.86 2.36
CA ARG A 39 -10.67 -0.13 1.32
C ARG A 39 -11.98 0.20 0.61
N PRO A 40 -12.06 0.03 -0.73
CA PRO A 40 -13.32 0.17 -1.43
C PRO A 40 -14.34 -0.83 -0.89
N PRO A 41 -15.61 -0.43 -0.73
CA PRO A 41 -16.66 -1.35 -0.31
C PRO A 41 -16.79 -2.55 -1.26
N ALA A 42 -17.07 -3.74 -0.74
CA ALA A 42 -17.19 -4.94 -1.58
C ALA A 42 -18.29 -4.81 -2.67
N TRP A 43 -19.33 -4.02 -2.42
CA TRP A 43 -20.39 -3.80 -3.40
C TRP A 43 -19.92 -2.98 -4.61
N THR A 44 -18.87 -2.15 -4.51
CA THR A 44 -18.45 -1.32 -5.66
C THR A 44 -18.00 -2.20 -6.83
N TYR A 45 -17.50 -3.41 -6.57
CA TYR A 45 -17.15 -4.37 -7.62
C TYR A 45 -18.36 -4.79 -8.48
N ALA A 46 -19.60 -4.68 -7.98
CA ALA A 46 -20.81 -4.92 -8.76
C ALA A 46 -21.05 -3.85 -9.85
N LEU A 47 -20.32 -2.72 -9.82
CA LEU A 47 -20.37 -1.70 -10.87
C LEU A 47 -19.49 -2.02 -12.08
N ILE A 48 -18.59 -3.01 -11.99
CA ILE A 48 -17.70 -3.37 -13.10
C ILE A 48 -18.47 -3.72 -14.39
N PRO A 49 -19.57 -4.50 -14.36
CA PRO A 49 -20.37 -4.79 -15.56
C PRO A 49 -21.03 -3.57 -16.17
N LEU A 50 -21.33 -2.52 -15.38
CA LEU A 50 -21.87 -1.26 -15.88
C LEU A 50 -20.80 -0.40 -16.56
N GLY A 51 -19.53 -0.69 -16.30
CA GLY A 51 -18.38 -0.04 -16.93
C GLY A 51 -17.31 0.37 -15.93
N LEU A 52 -16.06 0.31 -16.38
CA LEU A 52 -14.90 0.67 -15.57
C LEU A 52 -14.98 2.12 -15.04
N LEU A 53 -15.56 3.04 -15.81
CA LEU A 53 -15.70 4.44 -15.42
C LEU A 53 -16.54 4.60 -14.14
N PHE A 54 -17.72 3.97 -14.07
CA PHE A 54 -18.59 4.04 -12.89
C PHE A 54 -17.91 3.42 -11.66
N PHE A 55 -17.23 2.30 -11.84
CA PHE A 55 -16.43 1.67 -10.80
C PHE A 55 -15.33 2.61 -10.25
N LEU A 56 -14.56 3.26 -11.13
CA LEU A 56 -13.51 4.19 -10.73
C LEU A 56 -14.06 5.41 -10.00
N ILE A 57 -15.16 6.00 -10.48
CA ILE A 57 -15.84 7.10 -9.81
C ILE A 57 -16.27 6.70 -8.40
N ALA A 58 -16.93 5.55 -8.25
CA ALA A 58 -17.38 5.05 -6.95
C ALA A 58 -16.20 4.83 -5.98
N ILE A 59 -15.09 4.28 -6.46
CA ILE A 59 -13.88 4.11 -5.64
C ILE A 59 -13.35 5.46 -5.17
N VAL A 60 -13.20 6.43 -6.09
CA VAL A 60 -12.62 7.75 -5.76
C VAL A 60 -13.49 8.49 -4.75
N VAL A 61 -14.82 8.49 -4.96
CA VAL A 61 -15.78 9.18 -4.09
C VAL A 61 -15.86 8.54 -2.70
N MET A 62 -15.76 7.21 -2.60
CA MET A 62 -15.90 6.50 -1.32
C MET A 62 -14.60 6.30 -0.57
N ARG A 63 -13.48 6.76 -1.14
CA ARG A 63 -12.17 6.62 -0.51
C ARG A 63 -12.02 7.67 0.59
N ASN A 64 -11.96 7.20 1.82
CA ASN A 64 -11.61 8.02 2.96
C ASN A 64 -10.11 7.98 3.17
N ASP A 65 -9.50 9.15 3.23
CA ASP A 65 -8.06 9.28 3.36
C ASP A 65 -7.69 9.96 4.69
N VAL A 66 -6.70 9.41 5.39
CA VAL A 66 -6.10 9.99 6.59
C VAL A 66 -4.63 10.29 6.30
N TRP A 67 -4.25 11.54 6.48
CA TRP A 67 -2.87 11.97 6.32
C TRP A 67 -2.10 11.78 7.62
N ALA A 68 -0.90 11.20 7.51
CA ALA A 68 0.02 10.91 8.60
C ALA A 68 1.36 11.60 8.30
N PRO A 69 1.66 12.77 8.88
CA PRO A 69 2.82 13.57 8.47
C PRO A 69 4.18 12.92 8.81
N SER A 70 4.27 12.16 9.89
CA SER A 70 5.54 11.64 10.42
C SER A 70 5.50 10.14 10.74
N TRP A 71 5.11 9.31 9.77
CA TRP A 71 5.03 7.87 9.98
C TRP A 71 6.43 7.22 10.14
N PRO A 72 6.65 6.37 11.16
CA PRO A 72 7.94 5.72 11.41
C PRO A 72 8.32 4.74 10.29
N TRP A 73 9.47 4.98 9.67
CA TRP A 73 9.98 4.21 8.53
C TRP A 73 11.40 3.71 8.79
N CYS A 74 11.63 2.40 8.67
CA CYS A 74 12.98 1.82 8.79
C CYS A 74 13.67 1.61 7.43
N ASP A 75 15.00 1.49 7.48
CA ASP A 75 15.90 1.12 6.40
C ASP A 75 15.39 -0.04 5.53
N ARG A 76 14.89 -1.10 6.17
CA ARG A 76 14.43 -2.33 5.51
C ARG A 76 13.17 -2.09 4.69
N CYS A 77 12.26 -1.25 5.17
CA CYS A 77 11.10 -0.82 4.39
C CYS A 77 11.54 0.04 3.19
N GLY A 78 12.55 0.89 3.37
CA GLY A 78 13.16 1.65 2.28
C GLY A 78 13.76 0.75 1.21
N ARG A 79 14.60 -0.21 1.60
CA ARG A 79 15.21 -1.19 0.68
C ARG A 79 14.15 -2.03 -0.04
N LEU A 80 13.12 -2.49 0.66
CA LEU A 80 12.03 -3.24 0.05
C LEU A 80 11.27 -2.40 -1.01
N ARG A 81 11.06 -1.11 -0.74
CA ARG A 81 10.45 -0.18 -1.70
C ARG A 81 11.32 -0.05 -2.96
N VAL A 82 12.62 0.20 -2.78
CA VAL A 82 13.56 0.37 -3.89
C VAL A 82 13.65 -0.90 -4.73
N VAL A 83 13.81 -2.07 -4.10
CA VAL A 83 13.84 -3.36 -4.81
C VAL A 83 12.56 -3.56 -5.61
N ARG A 84 11.38 -3.34 -5.03
CA ARG A 84 10.10 -3.48 -5.76
C ARG A 84 9.95 -2.49 -6.91
N LEU A 85 10.36 -1.24 -6.72
CA LEU A 85 10.34 -0.23 -7.78
C LEU A 85 11.27 -0.62 -8.93
N LEU A 86 12.52 -0.99 -8.63
CA LEU A 86 13.49 -1.37 -9.63
C LEU A 86 13.07 -2.65 -10.37
N THR A 87 12.62 -3.68 -9.66
CA THR A 87 12.12 -4.91 -10.30
C THR A 87 10.89 -4.64 -11.16
N GLY A 88 9.93 -3.85 -10.66
CA GLY A 88 8.74 -3.48 -11.43
C GLY A 88 9.08 -2.67 -12.68
N LEU A 89 9.99 -1.69 -12.56
CA LEU A 89 10.44 -0.86 -13.68
C LEU A 89 11.25 -1.67 -14.71
N ALA A 90 12.14 -2.55 -14.25
CA ALA A 90 12.91 -3.42 -15.13
C ALA A 90 12.01 -4.38 -15.92
N LEU A 91 11.00 -4.98 -15.27
CA LEU A 91 10.01 -5.82 -15.95
C LEU A 91 9.18 -5.03 -16.97
N PHE A 92 8.75 -3.81 -16.61
CA PHE A 92 8.00 -2.94 -17.51
C PHE A 92 8.82 -2.55 -18.75
N ALA A 93 10.06 -2.07 -18.54
CA ALA A 93 10.97 -1.70 -19.62
C ALA A 93 11.33 -2.90 -20.52
N GLY A 94 11.61 -4.06 -19.91
CA GLY A 94 11.89 -5.30 -20.65
C GLY A 94 10.69 -5.76 -21.49
N ALA A 95 9.47 -5.71 -20.93
CA ALA A 95 8.26 -6.06 -21.67
C ALA A 95 8.02 -5.12 -22.87
N LEU A 96 8.24 -3.81 -22.69
CA LEU A 96 8.15 -2.84 -23.78
C LEU A 96 9.21 -3.04 -24.86
N ALA A 97 10.45 -3.38 -24.49
CA ALA A 97 11.53 -3.61 -25.44
C ALA A 97 11.29 -4.82 -26.37
N VAL A 98 10.47 -5.78 -25.94
CA VAL A 98 10.15 -6.97 -26.74
C VAL A 98 9.02 -6.71 -27.75
N LEU A 99 8.17 -5.70 -27.53
CA LEU A 99 7.00 -5.41 -28.40
C LEU A 99 7.34 -5.26 -29.90
N PRO A 100 8.40 -4.55 -30.32
CA PRO A 100 8.73 -4.41 -31.75
C PRO A 100 9.04 -5.75 -32.41
N SER A 101 9.65 -6.68 -31.66
CA SER A 101 10.03 -8.01 -32.16
C SER A 101 8.85 -8.96 -32.40
N VAL A 102 7.65 -8.56 -31.99
CA VAL A 102 6.40 -9.32 -32.22
C VAL A 102 5.82 -9.02 -33.60
N ALA A 103 6.09 -7.85 -34.17
CA ALA A 103 5.52 -7.41 -35.45
C ALA A 103 5.97 -8.27 -36.65
N ASP A 104 7.16 -8.88 -36.59
CA ASP A 104 7.75 -9.67 -37.68
C ASP A 104 7.55 -11.20 -37.54
N ARG A 105 6.80 -11.68 -36.55
CA ARG A 105 6.67 -13.13 -36.27
C ARG A 105 5.42 -13.75 -36.91
N ARG A 106 5.52 -15.04 -37.27
CA ARG A 106 4.37 -15.89 -37.66
C ARG A 106 3.28 -15.88 -36.56
N GLU A 107 2.01 -16.02 -36.96
CA GLU A 107 0.82 -15.82 -36.10
C GLU A 107 0.84 -16.55 -34.75
N THR A 108 1.28 -17.81 -34.71
CA THR A 108 1.35 -18.61 -33.47
C THR A 108 2.43 -18.12 -32.52
N ALA A 109 3.60 -17.74 -33.04
CA ALA A 109 4.69 -17.17 -32.25
C ALA A 109 4.34 -15.76 -31.75
N ALA A 110 3.61 -14.97 -32.54
CA ALA A 110 3.12 -13.66 -32.12
C ALA A 110 2.16 -13.77 -30.93
N THR A 111 1.22 -14.73 -30.96
CA THR A 111 0.22 -14.92 -29.89
C THR A 111 0.88 -15.26 -28.54
N VAL A 112 1.83 -16.19 -28.52
CA VAL A 112 2.53 -16.58 -27.28
C VAL A 112 3.36 -15.42 -26.73
N VAL A 113 4.10 -14.70 -27.58
CA VAL A 113 4.92 -13.58 -27.12
C VAL A 113 4.05 -12.45 -26.59
N THR A 114 2.94 -12.11 -27.26
CA THR A 114 1.99 -11.11 -26.77
C THR A 114 1.41 -11.50 -25.42
N ALA A 115 1.01 -12.76 -25.21
CA ALA A 115 0.52 -13.22 -23.92
C ALA A 115 1.56 -13.07 -22.80
N VAL A 116 2.83 -13.41 -23.08
CA VAL A 116 3.95 -13.23 -22.14
C VAL A 116 4.17 -11.75 -21.82
N VAL A 117 4.14 -10.87 -22.83
CA VAL A 117 4.31 -9.42 -22.64
C VAL A 117 3.17 -8.85 -21.79
N VAL A 118 1.92 -9.21 -22.08
CA VAL A 118 0.75 -8.76 -21.29
C VAL A 118 0.87 -9.22 -19.83
N LEU A 119 1.26 -10.48 -19.60
CA LEU A 119 1.47 -11.01 -18.25
C LEU A 119 2.61 -10.27 -17.53
N ALA A 120 3.72 -10.00 -18.21
CA ALA A 120 4.85 -9.26 -17.66
C ALA A 120 4.45 -7.82 -17.29
N LEU A 121 3.69 -7.13 -18.14
CA LEU A 121 3.16 -5.79 -17.86
C LEU A 121 2.18 -5.80 -16.68
N ALA A 122 1.30 -6.80 -16.58
CA ALA A 122 0.40 -6.96 -15.45
C ALA A 122 1.18 -7.18 -14.14
N LEU A 123 2.21 -8.03 -14.15
CA LEU A 123 3.07 -8.26 -13.00
C LEU A 123 3.84 -6.99 -12.61
N ALA A 124 4.41 -6.27 -13.58
CA ALA A 124 5.08 -5.00 -13.36
C ALA A 124 4.14 -3.97 -12.70
N ALA A 125 2.92 -3.84 -13.22
CA ALA A 125 1.90 -2.96 -12.64
C ALA A 125 1.57 -3.33 -11.18
N VAL A 126 1.42 -4.63 -10.87
CA VAL A 126 1.17 -5.10 -9.50
C VAL A 126 2.36 -4.78 -8.58
N LEU A 127 3.60 -4.98 -9.03
CA LEU A 127 4.81 -4.68 -8.26
C LEU A 127 4.95 -3.18 -7.97
N LEU A 128 4.70 -2.34 -8.99
CA LEU A 128 4.69 -0.88 -8.86
C LEU A 128 3.58 -0.43 -7.90
N ALA A 129 2.35 -0.96 -8.04
CA ALA A 129 1.24 -0.69 -7.11
C ALA A 129 1.55 -1.13 -5.67
N ARG A 130 2.31 -2.22 -5.48
CA ARG A 130 2.76 -2.69 -4.15
C ARG A 130 4.03 -2.01 -3.62
N SER A 131 4.64 -1.14 -4.41
CA SER A 131 5.79 -0.33 -3.99
C SER A 131 5.37 0.95 -3.25
N TYR A 132 4.09 1.33 -3.34
CA TYR A 132 3.55 2.46 -2.60
C TYR A 132 3.79 2.27 -1.10
N ALA A 133 4.19 3.35 -0.45
CA ALA A 133 4.64 3.31 0.93
C ALA A 133 3.54 2.79 1.89
N THR A 134 2.29 3.13 1.61
CA THR A 134 1.11 2.65 2.34
C THR A 134 0.91 1.13 2.20
N ALA A 135 1.12 0.58 1.01
CA ALA A 135 1.05 -0.86 0.76
C ALA A 135 2.18 -1.62 1.48
N ILE A 136 3.33 -1.00 1.72
CA ILE A 136 4.43 -1.59 2.48
C ILE A 136 4.09 -1.65 3.96
N VAL A 137 3.53 -0.58 4.54
CA VAL A 137 3.08 -0.60 5.94
C VAL A 137 1.91 -1.57 6.13
N GLY A 138 1.03 -1.67 5.14
CA GLY A 138 -0.17 -2.51 5.19
C GLY A 138 -1.28 -1.95 6.09
N ALA A 139 -1.16 -0.70 6.51
CA ALA A 139 -2.19 0.00 7.26
C ALA A 139 -3.29 0.51 6.32
N HIS A 140 -4.53 0.52 6.81
CA HIS A 140 -5.67 1.05 6.08
C HIS A 140 -6.59 1.79 7.05
N VAL A 141 -7.30 2.77 6.52
CA VAL A 141 -8.29 3.51 7.31
C VAL A 141 -9.57 2.67 7.39
N THR A 142 -10.18 2.67 8.57
CA THR A 142 -11.54 2.16 8.78
C THR A 142 -12.56 3.01 8.01
N ARG A 143 -13.74 2.45 7.73
CA ARG A 143 -14.72 3.10 6.84
C ARG A 143 -15.26 4.40 7.42
N ASP A 144 -15.36 4.48 8.74
CA ASP A 144 -15.77 5.63 9.54
C ASP A 144 -14.64 6.66 9.73
N SER A 145 -13.46 6.42 9.17
CA SER A 145 -12.28 7.30 9.30
C SER A 145 -11.77 7.51 10.73
N ARG A 146 -12.31 6.81 11.72
CA ARG A 146 -11.95 7.00 13.13
C ARG A 146 -10.65 6.31 13.51
N TRP A 147 -10.32 5.22 12.83
CA TRP A 147 -9.15 4.39 13.15
C TRP A 147 -8.30 4.07 11.94
N VAL A 148 -6.98 4.13 12.11
CA VAL A 148 -6.01 3.50 11.22
C VAL A 148 -5.74 2.09 11.74
N ARG A 149 -6.13 1.08 10.96
CA ARG A 149 -5.97 -0.34 11.30
C ARG A 149 -4.73 -0.90 10.63
N ILE A 150 -3.88 -1.53 11.45
CA ILE A 150 -2.67 -2.24 11.02
C ILE A 150 -2.90 -3.73 11.32
N PRO A 151 -3.34 -4.53 10.34
CA PRO A 151 -3.76 -5.91 10.58
C PRO A 151 -2.60 -6.85 10.95
N ARG A 152 -1.37 -6.49 10.58
CA ARG A 152 -0.16 -7.28 10.81
C ARG A 152 0.95 -6.37 11.35
N ALA A 153 0.72 -5.80 12.53
CA ALA A 153 1.75 -5.01 13.19
C ALA A 153 2.81 -5.93 13.81
N HIS A 154 4.04 -5.44 13.90
CA HIS A 154 5.10 -6.07 14.68
C HIS A 154 4.79 -5.95 16.18
N GLU A 155 5.21 -6.94 16.97
CA GLU A 155 4.88 -7.01 18.40
C GLU A 155 5.43 -5.83 19.19
N ARG A 156 6.68 -5.43 18.93
CA ARG A 156 7.29 -4.22 19.53
C ARG A 156 6.47 -2.95 19.26
N PHE A 157 6.02 -2.75 18.03
CA PHE A 157 5.16 -1.61 17.68
C PHE A 157 3.82 -1.69 18.43
N ALA A 158 3.22 -2.87 18.49
CA ALA A 158 1.97 -3.08 19.22
C ALA A 158 2.13 -2.92 20.74
N ALA A 159 3.32 -3.15 21.30
CA ALA A 159 3.63 -2.89 22.70
C ALA A 159 3.69 -1.39 22.97
N GLU A 160 4.44 -0.63 22.16
CA GLU A 160 4.56 0.83 22.30
C GLU A 160 3.18 1.52 22.16
N VAL A 161 2.38 1.18 21.13
CA VAL A 161 1.02 1.74 21.00
C VAL A 161 0.15 1.44 22.23
N ARG A 162 0.25 0.25 22.83
CA ARG A 162 -0.54 -0.10 24.02
C ARG A 162 -0.10 0.69 25.25
N GLN A 163 1.20 0.98 25.38
CA GLN A 163 1.74 1.81 26.45
C GLN A 163 1.27 3.25 26.30
N ASP A 164 1.32 3.80 25.08
CA ASP A 164 0.88 5.18 24.80
C ASP A 164 -0.63 5.37 25.01
N VAL A 165 -1.44 4.37 24.65
CA VAL A 165 -2.89 4.41 24.92
C VAL A 165 -3.19 4.32 26.42
N ALA A 166 -2.40 3.55 27.16
CA ALA A 166 -2.57 3.42 28.62
C ALA A 166 -2.12 4.68 29.39
N SER A 167 -1.20 5.46 28.84
CA SER A 167 -0.68 6.68 29.46
C SER A 167 -1.48 7.95 29.09
N ALA A 168 -2.41 7.87 28.14
CA ALA A 168 -3.24 9.01 27.74
C ALA A 168 -4.22 9.41 28.88
N PRO A 169 -4.12 10.64 29.43
CA PRO A 169 -5.00 11.09 30.50
C PRO A 169 -6.43 11.32 29.95
N GLY A 170 -7.33 10.39 30.24
CA GLY A 170 -8.74 10.45 29.80
C GLY A 170 -9.40 9.12 29.47
N ALA A 171 -8.72 7.99 29.70
CA ALA A 171 -9.28 6.64 29.48
C ALA A 171 -9.94 6.00 30.72
N ALA A 172 -10.21 6.78 31.77
CA ALA A 172 -10.88 6.34 33.01
C ALA A 172 -12.26 6.98 33.14
#